data_AF-A0A372JIR5-F1
#
_entry.id   AF-A0A372JIR5-F1
#
_cell.length_a   1.000
_cell.length_b   1.000
_cell.length_c   1.000
_cell.angle_alpha   90.00
_cell.angle_beta   90.00
_cell.angle_gamma   90.00
#
_symmetry.space_group_name_H-M   'P 1'
#
loop_
_entity.id
_entity.type
_entity.pdbx_description
1 polymer ?
#
loop_
_entity_poly.entity_id
_entity_poly.type
_entity_poly.pdbx_seq_one_letter_code
_entity_poly.pdbx_strand_id
1 'polypeptide(L)'
;MAWYWAVPSAQYASMEELRADRENQRRSEGAIRVSLNSRVPTPAQSNAEAVALRRDLGPRFRIGCLRAFVASDDPEDRLYLSYQFSLDPSDYPPELQAEVEMAGRIAAADPEHYRHG
;
A
#
# COMPACT_ATOMS: atom_id res chain seq x y z
N MET A 1 17.84 -15.18 16.54
CA MET A 1 17.09 -14.09 15.89
C MET A 1 15.67 -14.10 16.44
N ALA A 2 15.31 -13.09 17.23
CA ALA A 2 13.96 -12.94 17.78
C ALA A 2 13.22 -11.90 16.94
N TRP A 3 12.06 -12.28 16.38
CA TRP A 3 11.19 -11.40 15.62
C TRP A 3 10.13 -10.84 16.56
N TYR A 4 10.17 -9.53 16.82
CA TYR A 4 9.10 -8.84 17.53
C TYR A 4 8.16 -8.22 16.49
N TRP A 5 6.90 -8.66 16.48
CA TRP A 5 5.83 -7.97 15.79
C TRP A 5 5.41 -6.78 16.67
N ALA A 6 5.57 -5.56 16.16
CA ALA A 6 5.01 -4.37 16.80
C ALA A 6 3.52 -4.32 16.48
N VAL A 7 2.67 -4.24 17.50
CA VAL A 7 1.23 -4.03 17.34
C VAL A 7 1.01 -2.55 17.02
N PRO A 8 0.45 -2.16 15.85
CA PRO A 8 0.04 -0.78 15.64
C PRO A 8 -1.40 -0.65 16.14
N SER A 9 -1.60 -0.58 17.45
CA SER A 9 -2.93 -0.28 18.00
C SER A 9 -2.86 0.75 19.12
N ALA A 10 -2.25 1.89 18.82
CA ALA A 10 -2.58 3.14 19.50
C ALA A 10 -3.34 3.99 18.48
N GLN A 11 -4.66 3.79 18.38
CA GLN A 11 -5.52 4.74 17.67
C GLN A 11 -5.93 5.84 18.64
N TYR A 12 -5.82 7.10 18.21
CA TYR A 12 -6.23 8.26 18.99
C TYR A 12 -7.75 8.34 19.03
N ALA A 13 -8.33 8.32 20.23
CA ALA A 13 -9.75 8.62 20.44
C ALA A 13 -9.98 10.13 20.31
N SER A 14 -11.10 10.51 19.70
CA SER A 14 -11.54 11.90 19.61
C SER A 14 -12.02 12.43 20.98
N MET A 15 -11.94 13.75 21.18
CA MET A 15 -12.41 14.37 22.43
C MET A 15 -13.92 14.19 22.65
N GLU A 16 -14.69 13.95 21.58
CA GLU A 16 -16.13 13.67 21.67
C GLU A 16 -16.41 12.25 22.17
N GLU A 17 -15.64 11.26 21.71
CA GLU A 17 -15.70 9.89 22.22
C GLU A 17 -15.30 9.81 23.70
N LEU A 18 -14.26 10.55 24.10
CA LEU A 18 -13.82 10.63 25.51
C LEU A 18 -14.89 11.29 26.42
N ARG A 19 -15.61 12.29 25.90
CA ARG A 19 -16.71 12.92 26.66
C ARG A 19 -17.91 11.97 26.79
N ALA A 20 -18.25 11.25 25.72
CA ALA A 20 -19.33 10.27 25.73
C ALA A 20 -19.04 9.11 26.70
N ASP A 21 -17.80 8.62 26.73
CA ASP A 21 -17.40 7.55 27.64
C ASP A 21 -17.43 7.99 29.12
N ARG A 22 -16.98 9.21 29.41
CA ARG A 22 -17.03 9.80 30.76
C ARG A 22 -18.46 9.97 31.29
N GLU A 23 -19.38 10.38 30.43
CA GLU A 23 -20.80 10.53 30.80
C GLU A 23 -21.44 9.16 31.09
N ASN A 24 -21.09 8.14 30.31
CA ASN A 24 -21.56 6.76 30.54
C ASN A 24 -20.94 6.14 31.81
N GLN A 25 -19.68 6.43 32.13
CA GLN A 25 -19.04 5.99 33.39
C GLN A 25 -19.70 6.59 34.64
N ARG A 26 -20.17 7.84 34.59
CA ARG A 26 -20.84 8.48 35.72
C ARG A 26 -22.17 7.84 36.10
N ARG A 27 -22.84 7.16 35.17
CA ARG A 27 -24.11 6.47 35.42
C ARG A 27 -23.95 5.05 35.98
N SER A 28 -22.75 4.47 35.89
CA SER A 28 -22.50 3.09 36.29
C SER A 28 -21.54 3.06 37.48
N GLU A 29 -22.04 3.41 38.67
CA GLU A 29 -21.31 3.14 39.92
C GLU A 29 -21.19 1.62 40.11
N GLY A 30 -19.97 1.11 39.96
CA GLY A 30 -19.61 -0.28 40.25
C GLY A 30 -19.28 -1.07 39.00
N ALA A 31 -17.99 -1.38 38.87
CA ALA A 31 -17.35 -2.11 37.78
C ALA A 31 -17.12 -1.30 36.49
N ILE A 32 -15.86 -0.90 36.30
CA ILE A 32 -15.30 -0.59 34.99
C ILE A 32 -15.38 -1.88 34.14
N ARG A 33 -16.52 -2.13 33.51
CA ARG A 33 -16.55 -2.95 32.30
C ARG A 33 -16.16 -2.01 31.17
N VAL A 34 -14.87 -2.02 30.81
CA VAL A 34 -14.47 -1.56 29.48
C VAL A 34 -15.20 -2.47 28.50
N SER A 35 -16.34 -2.02 27.98
CA SER A 35 -17.01 -2.70 26.89
C SER A 35 -16.17 -2.40 25.64
N LEU A 36 -15.17 -3.24 25.41
CA LEU A 36 -14.45 -3.33 24.15
C LEU A 36 -15.39 -3.93 23.10
N ASN A 37 -16.46 -3.21 22.77
CA ASN A 37 -17.12 -3.37 21.48
C ASN A 37 -16.32 -2.63 20.40
N SER A 38 -14.99 -2.68 20.48
CA SER A 38 -14.13 -2.59 19.32
C SER A 38 -14.46 -3.84 18.50
N ARG A 39 -15.28 -3.66 17.48
CA ARG A 39 -15.50 -4.69 16.45
C ARG A 39 -14.18 -4.84 15.72
N VAL A 40 -13.23 -5.54 16.34
CA VAL A 40 -11.92 -5.83 15.78
C VAL A 40 -12.22 -6.49 14.43
N PRO A 41 -11.81 -5.88 13.31
CA PRO A 41 -12.05 -6.49 12.02
C PRO A 41 -11.43 -7.88 12.08
N THR A 42 -12.23 -8.87 11.68
CA THR A 42 -11.72 -10.24 11.66
C THR A 42 -10.52 -10.28 10.71
N PRO A 43 -9.56 -11.20 10.88
CA PRO A 43 -8.48 -11.36 9.91
C PRO A 43 -8.99 -11.45 8.46
N ALA A 44 -10.16 -12.04 8.24
CA ALA A 44 -10.81 -12.10 6.93
C ALA A 44 -11.22 -10.70 6.40
N GLN A 45 -11.75 -9.82 7.25
CA GLN A 45 -12.13 -8.45 6.88
C GLN A 45 -10.90 -7.60 6.57
N SER A 46 -9.89 -7.62 7.44
CA SER A 46 -8.63 -6.90 7.18
C SER A 46 -7.93 -7.39 5.91
N ASN A 47 -7.96 -8.70 5.65
CA ASN A 47 -7.42 -9.27 4.41
C ASN A 47 -8.22 -8.81 3.18
N ALA A 48 -9.55 -8.78 3.26
CA ALA A 48 -10.40 -8.31 2.17
C ALA A 48 -10.15 -6.82 1.85
N GLU A 49 -10.01 -5.98 2.87
CA GLU A 49 -9.67 -4.57 2.72
C GLU A 49 -8.27 -4.38 2.12
N ALA A 50 -7.28 -5.13 2.59
CA ALA A 50 -5.93 -5.10 2.03
C ALA A 50 -5.90 -5.53 0.56
N VAL A 51 -6.69 -6.54 0.18
CA VAL A 51 -6.83 -6.98 -1.21
C VAL A 51 -7.51 -5.89 -2.06
N ALA A 52 -8.57 -5.27 -1.54
CA ALA A 52 -9.25 -4.17 -2.23
C ALA A 52 -8.31 -2.97 -2.44
N LEU A 53 -7.55 -2.59 -1.41
CA LEU A 53 -6.56 -1.52 -1.48
C LEU A 53 -5.47 -1.83 -2.50
N ARG A 54 -4.94 -3.07 -2.49
CA ARG A 54 -3.94 -3.51 -3.47
C ARG A 54 -4.47 -3.49 -4.89
N ARG A 55 -5.74 -3.82 -5.09
CA ARG A 55 -6.40 -3.76 -6.40
C ARG A 55 -6.51 -2.32 -6.92
N ASP A 56 -6.80 -1.35 -6.05
CA ASP A 56 -6.95 0.05 -6.45
C ASP A 56 -5.61 0.79 -6.60
N LEU A 57 -4.65 0.53 -5.70
CA LEU A 57 -3.34 1.20 -5.71
C LEU A 57 -2.34 0.53 -6.63
N GLY A 58 -2.45 -0.78 -6.86
CA GLY A 58 -1.52 -1.55 -7.69
C GLY A 58 -1.30 -0.95 -9.08
N PRO A 59 -2.36 -0.66 -9.87
CA PRO A 59 -2.22 -0.03 -11.17
C PRO A 59 -1.55 1.35 -11.09
N ARG A 60 -1.97 2.21 -10.15
CA ARG A 60 -1.39 3.56 -10.00
C ARG A 60 0.09 3.50 -9.62
N PHE A 61 0.46 2.58 -8.74
CA PHE A 61 1.84 2.36 -8.34
C PHE A 61 2.70 1.91 -9.52
N ARG A 62 2.26 0.91 -10.30
CA ARG A 62 2.98 0.44 -11.50
C ARG A 62 3.17 1.56 -12.52
N ILE A 63 2.13 2.36 -12.77
CA ILE A 63 2.21 3.52 -13.67
C ILE A 63 3.24 4.54 -13.18
N GLY A 64 3.27 4.81 -11.87
CA GLY A 64 4.26 5.68 -11.25
C GLY A 64 5.68 5.17 -11.48
N CYS A 65 5.91 3.88 -11.25
CA CYS A 65 7.21 3.24 -11.47
C CYS A 65 7.64 3.27 -12.93
N LEU A 66 6.74 2.99 -13.88
CA LEU A 66 7.01 3.06 -15.32
C LEU A 66 7.49 4.47 -15.72
N ARG A 67 6.76 5.51 -15.29
CA ARG A 67 7.11 6.90 -15.60
C ARG A 67 8.42 7.33 -14.94
N ALA A 68 8.64 6.93 -13.69
CA ALA A 68 9.90 7.19 -12.99
C ALA A 68 11.08 6.50 -13.68
N PHE A 69 10.90 5.27 -14.18
CA PHE A 69 11.94 4.53 -14.90
C PHE A 69 12.36 5.25 -16.18
N VAL A 70 11.37 5.71 -16.96
CA VAL A 70 11.60 6.48 -18.18
C VAL A 70 12.29 7.81 -17.88
N ALA A 71 11.91 8.49 -16.80
CA ALA A 71 12.39 9.83 -16.47
C ALA A 71 13.73 9.86 -15.72
N SER A 72 14.05 8.82 -14.95
CA SER A 72 15.33 8.72 -14.23
C SER A 72 16.46 8.52 -15.22
N ASP A 73 17.61 9.15 -15.00
CA ASP A 73 18.86 8.91 -15.74
C ASP A 73 19.88 8.10 -14.92
N ASP A 74 19.57 7.81 -13.65
CA ASP A 74 20.42 7.03 -12.75
C ASP A 74 20.21 5.53 -13.00
N PRO A 75 21.26 4.77 -13.38
CA PRO A 75 21.18 3.32 -13.56
C PRO A 75 20.72 2.56 -12.32
N GLU A 76 21.08 2.97 -11.10
CA GLU A 76 20.67 2.27 -9.87
C GLU A 76 19.17 2.42 -9.62
N ASP A 77 18.64 3.64 -9.79
CA ASP A 77 17.21 3.90 -9.70
C ASP A 77 16.44 3.16 -10.78
N ARG A 78 16.93 3.18 -12.03
CA ARG A 78 16.31 2.44 -13.13
C ARG A 78 16.28 0.94 -12.84
N LEU A 79 17.37 0.38 -12.29
CA LEU A 79 17.41 -1.03 -11.93
C LEU A 79 16.38 -1.34 -10.85
N TYR A 80 16.33 -0.57 -9.76
CA TYR A 80 15.33 -0.76 -8.71
C TYR A 80 13.90 -0.69 -9.26
N LEU A 81 13.61 0.29 -10.11
CA LEU A 81 12.29 0.51 -10.70
C LEU A 81 11.89 -0.59 -11.67
N SER A 82 12.83 -1.17 -12.43
CA SER A 82 12.56 -2.25 -13.39
C SER A 82 11.88 -3.49 -12.78
N TYR A 83 12.04 -3.70 -11.47
CA TYR A 83 11.40 -4.80 -10.73
C TYR A 83 9.98 -4.47 -10.22
N GLN A 84 9.54 -3.21 -10.32
CA GLN A 84 8.28 -2.74 -9.74
C GLN A 84 7.12 -2.69 -10.75
N PHE A 85 7.39 -2.94 -12.03
CA PHE A 85 6.38 -2.88 -13.09
C PHE A 85 6.65 -3.93 -14.19
N SER A 86 5.64 -4.20 -15.01
CA SER A 86 5.70 -5.12 -16.17
C SER A 86 5.82 -4.32 -17.47
N LEU A 87 6.43 -4.88 -18.51
CA LEU A 87 6.40 -4.29 -19.85
C LEU A 87 5.26 -4.82 -20.73
N ASP A 88 4.35 -5.64 -20.17
CA ASP A 88 3.16 -6.12 -20.88
C ASP A 88 2.20 -4.94 -21.17
N PRO A 89 1.92 -4.61 -22.44
CA PRO A 89 0.99 -3.54 -22.82
C PRO A 89 -0.42 -3.69 -22.24
N SER A 90 -0.86 -4.91 -21.93
CA SER A 90 -2.20 -5.19 -21.41
C SER A 90 -2.39 -4.79 -19.95
N ASP A 91 -1.29 -4.57 -19.22
CA ASP A 91 -1.30 -4.09 -17.82
C ASP A 91 -1.59 -2.59 -17.69
N TYR A 92 -1.63 -1.87 -18.81
CA TYR A 92 -1.71 -0.40 -18.85
C TYR A 92 -2.88 0.09 -19.71
N PRO A 93 -3.42 1.27 -19.37
CA PRO A 93 -4.37 1.96 -20.23
C PRO A 93 -3.67 2.46 -21.52
N PRO A 94 -4.42 2.66 -22.62
CA PRO A 94 -3.86 2.92 -23.95
C PRO A 94 -3.04 4.22 -24.03
N GLU A 95 -3.27 5.18 -23.13
CA GLU A 95 -2.54 6.45 -23.10
C GLU A 95 -1.08 6.29 -22.67
N LEU A 96 -0.72 5.15 -22.06
CA LEU A 96 0.64 4.88 -21.56
C LEU A 96 1.47 3.99 -22.49
N GLN A 97 0.95 3.64 -23.67
CA GLN A 97 1.67 2.75 -24.59
C GLN A 97 3.00 3.32 -25.06
N ALA A 98 3.08 4.65 -25.25
CA ALA A 98 4.32 5.31 -25.61
C ALA A 98 5.40 5.17 -24.51
N GLU A 99 5.02 5.27 -23.24
CA GLU A 99 5.92 5.05 -22.11
C GLU A 99 6.35 3.58 -21.99
N VAL A 100 5.45 2.62 -22.23
CA VAL A 100 5.78 1.18 -22.24
C VAL A 100 6.78 0.88 -23.35
N GLU A 101 6.55 1.37 -24.57
CA GLU A 101 7.48 1.21 -25.70
C GLU A 101 8.83 1.88 -25.44
N MET A 102 8.84 3.05 -24.80
CA MET A 102 10.07 3.75 -24.44
C MET A 102 10.86 3.01 -23.36
N ALA A 103 10.18 2.51 -22.32
CA ALA A 103 10.82 1.68 -21.30
C ALA A 103 11.40 0.39 -21.91
N GLY A 104 10.68 -0.25 -22.83
CA GLY A 104 11.18 -1.40 -23.58
C GLY A 104 12.43 -1.09 -24.40
N ARG A 105 12.52 0.09 -25.03
CA ARG A 105 13.73 0.54 -25.73
C ARG A 105 14.92 0.77 -24.80
N ILE A 106 14.69 1.36 -23.62
CA ILE A 106 15.74 1.56 -22.61
C ILE A 106 16.26 0.21 -22.12
N ALA A 107 15.36 -0.72 -21.79
CA ALA A 107 15.74 -2.06 -21.35
C ALA A 107 16.48 -2.86 -22.43
N ALA A 108 16.05 -2.76 -23.68
CA ALA A 108 16.71 -3.43 -24.80
C ALA A 108 18.10 -2.85 -25.12
N ALA A 109 18.38 -1.61 -24.72
CA ALA A 109 19.70 -1.00 -24.88
C ALA A 109 20.72 -1.54 -23.86
N ASP A 110 20.27 -2.08 -22.72
CA ASP A 110 21.10 -2.70 -21.69
C ASP A 110 20.43 -3.97 -21.10
N PRO A 111 20.36 -5.05 -21.90
CA PRO A 111 19.62 -6.26 -21.52
C PRO A 111 20.28 -7.03 -20.36
N GLU A 112 21.56 -6.82 -20.10
CA GLU A 112 22.27 -7.43 -18.97
C GLU A 112 21.88 -6.77 -17.64
N HIS A 113 21.55 -5.47 -17.64
CA HIS A 113 21.07 -4.76 -16.45
C HIS A 113 19.57 -4.92 -16.22
N TYR A 114 18.74 -4.85 -17.25
CA TYR A 114 17.28 -4.80 -17.11
C TYR A 114 16.64 -6.12 -17.57
N ARG A 115 16.83 -7.17 -16.78
CA ARG A 115 16.23 -8.48 -17.08
C ARG A 115 14.74 -8.47 -16.74
N HIS A 116 13.91 -8.11 -17.71
CA HIS A 116 12.46 -8.28 -17.63
C HIS A 116 12.10 -9.72 -18.01
N GLY A 117 11.50 -10.45 -17.07
CA GLY A 117 10.96 -11.80 -17.27
C GLY A 117 9.46 -11.77 -17.54
#